data_AF-A0A7S4FH65-F1
#
_entry.id   AF-A0A7S4FH65-F1
#
_cell.length_a   1.000
_cell.length_b   1.000
_cell.length_c   1.000
_cell.angle_alpha   90.00
_cell.angle_beta   90.00
_cell.angle_gamma   90.00
#
_symmetry.space_group_name_H-M   'P 1'
#
loop_
_entity.id
_entity.type
_entity.pdbx_description
1 polymer ?
#
loop_
_entity_poly.entity_id
_entity_poly.type
_entity_poly.pdbx_seq_one_letter_code
_entity_poly.pdbx_strand_id
1 'polypeptide(L)'
;GGFQLAQATPKARLAQHKAAVRTLHGAKELRNQLSDIEALRTNDSASQAAFLTGAKAKYGAKALRRAAHGDPEGEGPRLPGLLSEVLALGPKLRTALRLDLMCRIVAMDGARRQRVRRELEAQAGTADQVNALFAAAEAVSRSTADGEQLLQTLINEGPVADLLDGPAMIPALVAASSSDVRTSYLSLQSAWDHLREWCDAAGTAAQHCHTEYDLLIYLGALGHPIEVERRAATQMDPYAMRVARIRTAPADTASLSCALRSEQPVVPPEGGAAVEDLLVLVDPDAPRASRLVA
;
A
#
# COMPACT_ATOMS: atom_id res chain seq x y z
N GLY A 1 -17.52 -6.71 14.91
CA GLY A 1 -17.55 -6.02 13.62
C GLY A 1 -16.35 -6.46 12.83
N GLY A 2 -16.55 -7.03 11.64
CA GLY A 2 -15.44 -7.50 10.79
C GLY A 2 -14.69 -6.33 10.16
N PHE A 3 -13.40 -6.52 9.89
CA PHE A 3 -12.64 -5.61 9.04
C PHE A 3 -13.18 -5.67 7.62
N GLN A 4 -13.63 -4.53 7.10
CA GLN A 4 -14.00 -4.39 5.69
C GLN A 4 -12.84 -3.65 5.01
N LEU A 5 -11.81 -4.40 4.61
CA LEU A 5 -10.63 -3.87 3.89
C LEU A 5 -10.85 -3.82 2.38
N ALA A 6 -11.84 -4.55 1.86
CA ALA A 6 -12.18 -4.53 0.45
C ALA A 6 -12.51 -3.11 0.01
N GLN A 7 -11.72 -2.56 -0.92
CA GLN A 7 -11.86 -1.22 -1.48
C GLN A 7 -11.86 -0.07 -0.46
N ALA A 8 -11.26 -0.27 0.72
CA ALA A 8 -11.15 0.78 1.73
C ALA A 8 -10.16 1.88 1.30
N THR A 9 -10.55 3.14 1.48
CA THR A 9 -9.68 4.32 1.23
C THR A 9 -8.52 4.40 2.22
N PRO A 10 -7.44 5.18 1.96
CA PRO A 10 -6.29 5.31 2.86
C PRO A 10 -6.68 5.68 4.28
N LYS A 11 -7.57 6.70 4.37
CA LYS A 11 -8.09 7.20 5.64
C LYS A 11 -8.94 6.15 6.36
N ALA A 12 -9.74 5.38 5.62
CA ALA A 12 -10.55 4.30 6.20
C ALA A 12 -9.67 3.16 6.72
N ARG A 13 -8.65 2.71 5.96
CA ARG A 13 -7.67 1.70 6.41
C ARG A 13 -6.98 2.13 7.71
N LEU A 14 -6.48 3.37 7.75
CA LEU A 14 -5.83 3.91 8.95
C LEU A 14 -6.79 4.02 10.13
N ALA A 15 -8.04 4.43 9.91
CA ALA A 15 -9.05 4.50 10.96
C ALA A 15 -9.41 3.10 11.52
N GLN A 16 -9.59 2.11 10.64
CA GLN A 16 -9.83 0.72 11.04
C GLN A 16 -8.65 0.17 11.84
N HIS A 17 -7.41 0.42 11.41
CA HIS A 17 -6.20 0.07 12.15
C HIS A 17 -6.17 0.70 13.55
N LYS A 18 -6.40 2.02 13.65
CA LYS A 18 -6.41 2.72 14.95
C LYS A 18 -7.49 2.18 15.87
N ALA A 19 -8.66 1.81 15.35
CA ALA A 19 -9.72 1.17 16.13
C ALA A 19 -9.35 -0.24 16.62
N ALA A 20 -8.71 -1.04 15.76
CA ALA A 20 -8.19 -2.37 16.09
C ALA A 20 -7.21 -2.34 17.25
N VAL A 21 -6.20 -1.46 17.14
CA VAL A 21 -5.13 -1.32 18.14
C VAL A 21 -5.70 -0.92 19.50
N ARG A 22 -6.65 0.03 19.53
CA ARG A 22 -7.34 0.42 20.77
C ARG A 22 -8.07 -0.76 21.41
N THR A 23 -8.76 -1.56 20.61
CA THR A 23 -9.50 -2.74 21.09
C THR A 23 -8.55 -3.81 21.64
N LEU A 24 -7.44 -4.08 20.93
CA LEU A 24 -6.41 -5.00 21.39
C LEU A 24 -5.71 -4.53 22.66
N HIS A 25 -5.47 -3.22 22.80
CA HIS A 25 -4.94 -2.66 24.05
C HIS A 25 -5.90 -2.89 25.22
N GLY A 26 -7.19 -2.61 25.03
CA GLY A 26 -8.21 -2.89 26.05
C GLY A 26 -8.29 -4.38 26.40
N ALA A 27 -8.22 -5.27 25.42
CA ALA A 27 -8.21 -6.72 25.66
C ALA A 27 -6.95 -7.18 26.41
N LYS A 28 -5.77 -6.62 26.07
CA LYS A 28 -4.50 -6.89 26.77
C LYS A 28 -4.56 -6.38 28.21
N GLU A 29 -5.13 -5.21 28.45
CA GLU A 29 -5.33 -4.65 29.78
C GLU A 29 -6.27 -5.55 30.62
N LEU A 30 -7.42 -5.95 30.07
CA LEU A 30 -8.34 -6.89 30.73
C LEU A 30 -7.68 -8.23 31.03
N ARG A 31 -6.88 -8.77 30.10
CA ARG A 31 -6.12 -10.01 30.32
C ARG A 31 -5.11 -9.86 31.45
N ASN A 32 -4.40 -8.73 31.51
CA ASN A 32 -3.47 -8.45 32.59
C ASN A 32 -4.21 -8.33 33.92
N GLN A 33 -5.34 -7.62 33.97
CA GLN A 33 -6.19 -7.53 35.16
C GLN A 33 -6.71 -8.91 35.61
N LEU A 34 -7.11 -9.78 34.68
CA LEU A 34 -7.50 -11.16 35.00
C LEU A 34 -6.33 -11.97 35.57
N SER A 35 -5.13 -11.81 35.01
CA SER A 35 -3.92 -12.44 35.56
C SER A 35 -3.60 -11.96 36.98
N ASP A 36 -3.83 -10.68 37.26
CA ASP A 36 -3.63 -10.10 38.60
C ASP A 36 -4.65 -10.67 39.60
N ILE A 37 -5.92 -10.77 39.19
CA ILE A 37 -6.98 -11.39 40.00
C ILE A 37 -6.68 -12.87 40.30
N GLU A 38 -6.21 -13.61 39.30
CA GLU A 38 -5.82 -15.02 39.46
C GLU A 38 -4.63 -15.18 40.41
N ALA A 39 -3.62 -14.31 40.31
CA ALA A 39 -2.48 -14.27 41.23
C ALA A 39 -2.90 -13.93 42.67
N LEU A 40 -3.89 -13.05 42.87
CA LEU A 40 -4.44 -12.71 44.18
C LEU A 40 -5.31 -13.82 44.77
N ARG A 41 -5.97 -14.62 43.92
CA ARG A 41 -6.82 -15.75 44.33
C ARG A 41 -6.01 -17.00 44.64
N THR A 42 -4.88 -17.21 43.97
CA THR A 42 -3.99 -18.34 44.20
C THR A 42 -3.10 -18.03 45.41
N ASN A 43 -3.33 -18.71 46.54
CA ASN A 43 -2.51 -18.60 47.74
C ASN A 43 -1.23 -19.46 47.65
N ASP A 44 -0.67 -19.51 46.44
CA ASP A 44 0.53 -20.24 46.06
C ASP A 44 1.70 -19.25 46.09
N SER A 45 2.68 -19.54 46.95
CA SER A 45 3.87 -18.71 47.15
C SER A 45 4.75 -18.63 45.89
N ALA A 46 4.71 -19.62 44.99
CA ALA A 46 5.45 -19.63 43.74
C ALA A 46 4.82 -18.70 42.69
N SER A 47 3.49 -18.71 42.53
CA SER A 47 2.77 -17.78 41.65
C SER A 47 2.87 -16.33 42.13
N GLN A 48 2.77 -16.10 43.44
CA GLN A 48 2.99 -14.78 44.04
C GLN A 48 4.44 -14.31 43.92
N ALA A 49 5.43 -15.21 44.08
CA ALA A 49 6.83 -14.89 43.85
C ALA A 49 7.12 -14.60 42.36
N ALA A 50 6.54 -15.34 41.42
CA ALA A 50 6.69 -15.09 39.98
C ALA A 50 6.08 -13.75 39.54
N PHE A 51 4.96 -13.37 40.16
CA PHE A 51 4.33 -12.06 40.01
C PHE A 51 5.20 -10.93 40.59
N LEU A 52 5.61 -11.05 41.87
CA LEU A 52 6.38 -10.04 42.60
C LEU A 52 7.83 -9.87 42.09
N THR A 53 8.47 -10.94 41.60
CA THR A 53 9.84 -10.86 41.04
C THR A 53 9.88 -10.21 39.67
N GLY A 54 8.72 -9.95 39.05
CA GLY A 54 8.62 -9.28 37.76
C GLY A 54 9.21 -10.09 36.61
N ALA A 55 9.26 -11.42 36.74
CA ALA A 55 9.74 -12.32 35.69
C ALA A 55 8.91 -12.19 34.38
N LYS A 56 7.72 -11.58 34.44
CA LYS A 56 6.91 -11.19 33.27
C LYS A 56 6.89 -9.69 32.94
N ALA A 57 7.44 -8.80 33.79
CA ALA A 57 7.30 -7.34 33.65
C ALA A 57 8.62 -6.55 33.52
N LYS A 58 9.78 -7.10 33.92
CA LYS A 58 11.04 -6.33 33.97
C LYS A 58 11.64 -5.96 32.61
N TYR A 59 11.25 -6.62 31.52
CA TYR A 59 11.68 -6.25 30.16
C TYR A 59 10.67 -5.40 29.40
N GLY A 60 9.38 -5.45 29.75
CA GLY A 60 8.31 -4.74 29.03
C GLY A 60 8.35 -3.22 29.23
N ALA A 61 8.42 -2.75 30.48
CA ALA A 61 8.36 -1.31 30.77
C ALA A 61 9.66 -0.55 30.44
N LYS A 62 10.82 -1.22 30.50
CA LYS A 62 12.13 -0.62 30.16
C LYS A 62 12.38 -0.63 28.64
N ALA A 63 11.88 -1.64 27.91
CA ALA A 63 11.83 -1.63 26.45
C ALA A 63 10.80 -0.63 25.92
N LEU A 64 9.63 -0.49 26.56
CA LEU A 64 8.64 0.54 26.21
C LEU A 64 9.18 1.96 26.46
N ARG A 65 9.96 2.21 27.51
CA ARG A 65 10.63 3.51 27.72
C ARG A 65 11.77 3.77 26.74
N ARG A 66 12.48 2.75 26.26
CA ARG A 66 13.49 2.87 25.20
C ARG A 66 12.90 2.96 23.79
N ALA A 67 11.68 2.47 23.60
CA ALA A 67 10.92 2.61 22.35
C ALA A 67 10.12 3.93 22.30
N ALA A 68 9.74 4.48 23.46
CA ALA A 68 9.03 5.76 23.56
C ALA A 68 9.96 6.98 23.67
N HIS A 69 11.18 6.81 24.17
CA HIS A 69 12.26 7.81 24.10
C HIS A 69 13.38 7.22 23.26
N GLY A 70 13.50 7.74 22.04
CA GLY A 70 14.29 7.21 20.94
C GLY A 70 15.71 6.80 21.29
N ASP A 71 16.21 5.85 20.49
CA ASP A 71 17.62 5.52 20.47
C ASP A 71 18.44 6.81 20.23
N PRO A 72 19.45 7.11 21.08
CA PRO A 72 20.21 8.35 21.01
C PRO A 72 21.38 8.31 20.01
N GLU A 73 21.38 7.40 19.04
CA GLU A 73 22.45 7.33 18.04
C GLU A 73 21.89 7.12 16.63
N GLY A 74 21.65 8.23 15.92
CA GLY A 74 21.56 8.27 14.47
C GLY A 74 20.22 8.71 13.90
N GLU A 75 20.17 9.99 13.50
CA GLU A 75 19.13 10.65 12.70
C GLU A 75 17.84 11.03 13.45
N GLY A 76 17.43 12.29 13.32
CA GLY A 76 16.19 12.81 13.88
C GLY A 76 14.94 12.12 13.31
N PRO A 77 13.72 12.58 13.64
CA PRO A 77 12.52 11.96 13.09
C PRO A 77 12.59 11.99 11.55
N ARG A 78 12.67 10.83 10.91
CA ARG A 78 12.73 10.68 9.44
C ARG A 78 11.37 10.98 8.78
N LEU A 79 10.28 10.85 9.54
CA LEU A 79 8.92 11.06 9.05
C LEU A 79 8.67 12.42 8.36
N PRO A 80 9.05 13.59 8.92
CA PRO A 80 8.95 14.87 8.20
C PRO A 80 9.63 14.88 6.83
N GLY A 81 10.82 14.25 6.73
CA GLY A 81 11.52 14.11 5.45
C GLY A 81 10.74 13.25 4.47
N LEU A 82 10.28 12.07 4.91
CA LEU A 82 9.46 11.16 4.11
C LEU A 82 8.15 11.80 3.65
N LEU A 83 7.46 12.57 4.51
CA LEU A 83 6.23 13.27 4.14
C LEU A 83 6.50 14.35 3.09
N SER A 84 7.63 15.06 3.19
CA SER A 84 8.06 16.03 2.18
C SER A 84 8.39 15.34 0.85
N GLU A 85 9.04 14.18 0.88
CA GLU A 85 9.35 13.39 -0.30
C GLU A 85 8.07 12.87 -0.98
N VAL A 86 7.14 12.29 -0.21
CA VAL A 86 5.83 11.85 -0.69
C VAL A 86 5.06 13.00 -1.34
N LEU A 87 5.04 14.17 -0.71
CA LEU A 87 4.39 15.36 -1.25
C LEU A 87 5.02 15.78 -2.60
N ALA A 88 6.35 15.77 -2.69
CA ALA A 88 7.07 16.10 -3.92
C ALA A 88 6.93 15.02 -5.01
N LEU A 89 6.71 13.77 -4.62
CA LEU A 89 6.55 12.62 -5.52
C LEU A 89 5.18 12.61 -6.20
N GLY A 90 4.12 13.01 -5.49
CA GLY A 90 2.73 12.96 -5.98
C GLY A 90 2.53 13.50 -7.41
N PRO A 91 2.97 14.74 -7.73
CA PRO A 91 2.86 15.27 -9.09
C PRO A 91 3.64 14.47 -10.13
N LYS A 92 4.86 14.02 -9.79
CA LYS A 92 5.70 13.21 -10.69
C LYS A 92 5.07 11.87 -10.99
N LEU A 93 4.52 11.23 -9.95
CA LEU A 93 3.80 9.97 -10.06
C LEU A 93 2.56 10.11 -10.94
N ARG A 94 1.78 11.19 -10.77
CA ARG A 94 0.59 11.46 -11.59
C ARG A 94 0.94 11.58 -13.07
N THR A 95 1.95 12.37 -13.40
CA THR A 95 2.46 12.45 -14.78
C THR A 95 2.90 11.07 -15.30
N ALA A 96 3.71 10.35 -14.52
CA ALA A 96 4.22 9.04 -14.94
C ALA A 96 3.09 8.03 -15.19
N LEU A 97 2.07 8.03 -14.31
CA LEU A 97 0.90 7.17 -14.45
C LEU A 97 0.10 7.52 -15.70
N ARG A 98 -0.17 8.80 -15.95
CA ARG A 98 -0.87 9.25 -17.16
C ARG A 98 -0.13 8.80 -18.44
N LEU A 99 1.19 8.94 -18.49
CA LEU A 99 2.02 8.47 -19.59
C LEU A 99 1.91 6.95 -19.77
N ASP A 100 1.99 6.19 -18.68
CA ASP A 100 1.87 4.73 -18.71
C ASP A 100 0.49 4.28 -19.21
N LEU A 101 -0.59 4.90 -18.74
CA LEU A 101 -1.96 4.63 -19.20
C LEU A 101 -2.11 4.92 -20.70
N MET A 102 -1.56 6.03 -21.20
CA MET A 102 -1.60 6.37 -22.62
C MET A 102 -0.78 5.39 -23.47
N CYS A 103 0.44 5.04 -23.05
CA CYS A 103 1.23 4.00 -23.70
C CYS A 103 0.49 2.66 -23.73
N ARG A 104 -0.21 2.32 -22.64
CA ARG A 104 -1.01 1.10 -22.55
C ARG A 104 -2.17 1.11 -23.53
N ILE A 105 -2.88 2.23 -23.67
CA ILE A 105 -3.95 2.39 -24.68
C ILE A 105 -3.39 2.15 -26.08
N VAL A 106 -2.24 2.74 -26.43
CA VAL A 106 -1.64 2.56 -27.77
C VAL A 106 -1.22 1.12 -28.04
N ALA A 107 -0.67 0.43 -27.03
CA ALA A 107 -0.21 -0.95 -27.15
C ALA A 107 -1.36 -1.96 -27.37
N MET A 108 -2.61 -1.57 -27.09
CA MET A 108 -3.78 -2.42 -27.31
C MET A 108 -4.12 -2.58 -28.80
N ASP A 109 -4.60 -3.76 -29.16
CA ASP A 109 -5.19 -4.00 -30.49
C ASP A 109 -6.44 -3.12 -30.72
N GLY A 110 -6.86 -3.00 -31.98
CA GLY A 110 -7.99 -2.13 -32.35
C GLY A 110 -9.31 -2.49 -31.66
N ALA A 111 -9.57 -3.78 -31.41
CA ALA A 111 -10.80 -4.23 -30.77
C ALA A 111 -10.84 -3.82 -29.29
N ARG A 112 -9.73 -3.99 -28.58
CA ARG A 112 -9.57 -3.56 -27.18
C ARG A 112 -9.61 -2.05 -27.04
N ARG A 113 -8.92 -1.32 -27.92
CA ARG A 113 -8.99 0.15 -27.95
C ARG A 113 -10.42 0.66 -28.14
N GLN A 114 -11.18 0.05 -29.05
CA GLN A 114 -12.58 0.38 -29.25
C GLN A 114 -13.46 0.02 -28.05
N ARG A 115 -13.09 -0.99 -27.26
CA ARG A 115 -13.77 -1.31 -26.01
C ARG A 115 -13.50 -0.25 -24.95
N VAL A 116 -12.23 0.12 -24.71
CA VAL A 116 -11.87 1.23 -23.80
C VAL A 116 -12.63 2.49 -24.15
N ARG A 117 -12.63 2.87 -25.44
CA ARG A 117 -13.37 4.04 -25.94
C ARG A 117 -14.84 4.01 -25.56
N ARG A 118 -15.53 2.90 -25.85
CA ARG A 118 -16.96 2.73 -25.53
C ARG A 118 -17.23 2.81 -24.03
N GLU A 119 -16.38 2.19 -23.21
CA GLU A 119 -16.51 2.25 -21.75
C GLU A 119 -16.33 3.68 -21.23
N LEU A 120 -15.34 4.42 -21.74
CA LEU A 120 -15.08 5.81 -21.34
C LEU A 120 -16.23 6.76 -21.77
N GLU A 121 -16.72 6.62 -23.00
CA GLU A 121 -17.86 7.39 -23.51
C GLU A 121 -19.15 7.10 -22.71
N ALA A 122 -19.32 5.86 -22.23
CA ALA A 122 -20.48 5.48 -21.42
C ALA A 122 -20.41 6.02 -19.98
N GLN A 123 -19.21 6.13 -19.40
CA GLN A 123 -19.05 6.35 -17.95
C GLN A 123 -18.61 7.76 -17.55
N ALA A 124 -17.91 8.51 -18.41
CA ALA A 124 -17.32 9.77 -17.96
C ALA A 124 -17.07 10.83 -19.05
N GLY A 125 -16.78 10.42 -20.29
CA GLY A 125 -16.27 11.34 -21.31
C GLY A 125 -17.31 11.73 -22.36
N THR A 126 -17.25 12.98 -22.84
CA THR A 126 -17.85 13.31 -24.14
C THR A 126 -17.04 12.65 -25.25
N ALA A 127 -17.67 12.40 -26.41
CA ALA A 127 -16.97 11.84 -27.57
C ALA A 127 -15.72 12.67 -27.95
N ASP A 128 -15.77 13.99 -27.78
CA ASP A 128 -14.65 14.89 -28.06
C ASP A 128 -13.48 14.69 -27.08
N GLN A 129 -13.77 14.54 -25.78
CA GLN A 129 -12.73 14.28 -24.76
C GLN A 129 -12.05 12.93 -25.00
N VAL A 130 -12.84 11.89 -25.30
CA VAL A 130 -12.31 10.57 -25.60
C VAL A 130 -11.50 10.61 -26.90
N ASN A 131 -11.97 11.30 -27.94
CA ASN A 131 -11.19 11.53 -29.16
C ASN A 131 -9.86 12.23 -28.89
N ALA A 132 -9.86 13.28 -28.05
CA ALA A 132 -8.66 14.00 -27.67
C ALA A 132 -7.67 13.11 -26.92
N LEU A 133 -8.14 12.26 -25.99
CA LEU A 133 -7.28 11.28 -25.30
C LEU A 133 -6.59 10.33 -26.27
N PHE A 134 -7.34 9.72 -27.20
CA PHE A 134 -6.76 8.77 -28.15
C PHE A 134 -5.80 9.46 -29.12
N ALA A 135 -6.11 10.69 -29.56
CA ALA A 135 -5.20 11.48 -30.37
C ALA A 135 -3.91 11.82 -29.61
N ALA A 136 -4.02 12.19 -28.33
CA ALA A 136 -2.87 12.46 -27.47
C ALA A 136 -2.04 11.19 -27.23
N ALA A 137 -2.67 10.03 -27.02
CA ALA A 137 -1.99 8.75 -26.84
C ALA A 137 -1.16 8.39 -28.08
N GLU A 138 -1.73 8.56 -29.27
CA GLU A 138 -1.04 8.38 -30.55
C GLU A 138 0.05 9.44 -30.81
N ALA A 139 -0.03 10.62 -30.19
CA ALA A 139 1.04 11.62 -30.25
C ALA A 139 2.21 11.23 -29.34
N VAL A 140 1.93 10.72 -28.13
CA VAL A 140 2.94 10.22 -27.19
C VAL A 140 3.76 9.07 -27.81
N SER A 141 3.11 8.13 -28.49
CA SER A 141 3.80 6.99 -29.12
C SER A 141 4.73 7.40 -30.27
N ARG A 142 4.49 8.56 -30.90
CA ARG A 142 5.25 9.09 -32.03
C ARG A 142 6.26 10.17 -31.63
N SER A 143 6.30 10.56 -30.36
CA SER A 143 7.11 11.69 -29.92
C SER A 143 8.60 11.41 -29.95
N THR A 144 9.35 12.42 -30.40
CA THR A 144 10.80 12.54 -30.22
C THR A 144 11.10 13.47 -29.03
N ALA A 145 12.37 13.57 -28.60
CA ALA A 145 12.76 14.37 -27.43
C ALA A 145 12.27 15.83 -27.45
N ASP A 146 12.13 16.44 -28.64
CA ASP A 146 11.68 17.83 -28.77
C ASP A 146 10.15 18.02 -28.60
N GLY A 147 9.36 16.94 -28.71
CA GLY A 147 7.90 16.96 -28.50
C GLY A 147 7.47 16.85 -27.03
N GLU A 148 8.42 16.66 -26.12
CA GLU A 148 8.17 16.27 -24.73
C GLU A 148 7.48 17.38 -23.93
N GLN A 149 7.85 18.66 -24.12
CA GLN A 149 7.22 19.78 -23.43
C GLN A 149 5.74 19.97 -23.79
N LEU A 150 5.40 19.85 -25.08
CA LEU A 150 4.04 20.09 -25.56
C LEU A 150 3.11 18.92 -25.15
N LEU A 151 3.65 17.70 -25.13
CA LEU A 151 2.98 16.54 -24.55
C LEU A 151 2.80 16.68 -23.04
N GLN A 152 3.78 17.22 -22.33
CA GLN A 152 3.67 17.44 -20.90
C GLN A 152 2.52 18.40 -20.56
N THR A 153 2.30 19.45 -21.36
CA THR A 153 1.12 20.34 -21.20
C THR A 153 -0.18 19.59 -21.50
N LEU A 154 -0.25 18.87 -22.63
CA LEU A 154 -1.44 18.11 -23.03
C LEU A 154 -1.87 17.02 -22.03
N ILE A 155 -0.89 16.39 -21.39
CA ILE A 155 -1.12 15.30 -20.44
C ILE A 155 -1.51 15.85 -19.07
N ASN A 156 -0.99 17.02 -18.69
CA ASN A 156 -1.19 17.53 -17.36
C ASN A 156 -2.37 18.47 -17.19
N GLU A 157 -2.89 19.02 -18.29
CA GLU A 157 -3.91 20.05 -18.26
C GLU A 157 -5.11 19.71 -19.16
N GLY A 158 -6.29 20.13 -18.73
CA GLY A 158 -7.51 20.10 -19.53
C GLY A 158 -8.20 18.73 -19.60
N PRO A 159 -9.05 18.52 -20.62
CA PRO A 159 -10.01 17.41 -20.65
C PRO A 159 -9.37 16.01 -20.69
N VAL A 160 -8.16 15.90 -21.24
CA VAL A 160 -7.43 14.63 -21.30
C VAL A 160 -6.94 14.23 -19.90
N ALA A 161 -6.40 15.20 -19.15
CA ALA A 161 -5.97 15.01 -17.78
C ALA A 161 -7.14 14.62 -16.86
N ASP A 162 -8.29 15.30 -17.01
CA ASP A 162 -9.51 15.00 -16.26
C ASP A 162 -10.02 13.57 -16.51
N LEU A 163 -9.95 13.11 -17.77
CA LEU A 163 -10.38 11.77 -18.13
C LEU A 163 -9.40 10.69 -17.62
N LEU A 164 -8.09 10.93 -17.72
CA LEU A 164 -7.05 10.02 -17.22
C LEU A 164 -7.10 9.86 -15.69
N ASP A 165 -7.35 10.95 -14.98
CA ASP A 165 -7.50 10.95 -13.53
C ASP A 165 -8.92 10.58 -13.09
N GLY A 166 -9.84 10.40 -14.03
CA GLY A 166 -11.24 10.13 -13.78
C GLY A 166 -11.49 8.69 -13.30
N PRO A 167 -12.52 8.44 -12.46
CA PRO A 167 -12.82 7.12 -11.88
C PRO A 167 -13.08 6.03 -12.93
N ALA A 168 -13.49 6.40 -14.15
CA ALA A 168 -13.79 5.48 -15.24
C ALA A 168 -12.55 4.91 -15.95
N MET A 169 -11.37 5.55 -15.84
CA MET A 169 -10.20 5.16 -16.64
C MET A 169 -9.71 3.74 -16.34
N ILE A 170 -9.47 3.45 -15.06
CA ILE A 170 -8.97 2.13 -14.63
C ILE A 170 -10.00 1.03 -14.95
N PRO A 171 -11.30 1.14 -14.58
CA PRO A 171 -12.32 0.17 -14.98
C PRO A 171 -12.38 -0.09 -16.49
N ALA A 172 -12.31 0.96 -17.31
CA ALA A 172 -12.33 0.82 -18.77
C ALA A 172 -11.12 0.02 -19.29
N LEU A 173 -9.93 0.27 -18.74
CA LEU A 173 -8.72 -0.47 -19.11
C LEU A 173 -8.74 -1.91 -18.63
N VAL A 174 -9.25 -2.17 -17.41
CA VAL A 174 -9.43 -3.52 -16.86
C VAL A 174 -10.42 -4.30 -17.73
N ALA A 175 -11.56 -3.72 -18.05
CA ALA A 175 -12.58 -4.36 -18.90
C ALA A 175 -12.07 -4.68 -20.31
N ALA A 176 -11.12 -3.90 -20.84
CA ALA A 176 -10.51 -4.12 -22.14
C ALA A 176 -9.27 -5.03 -22.14
N SER A 177 -8.72 -5.35 -20.96
CA SER A 177 -7.55 -6.21 -20.84
C SER A 177 -7.93 -7.68 -20.99
N SER A 178 -7.13 -8.45 -21.75
CA SER A 178 -7.34 -9.89 -21.93
C SER A 178 -6.72 -10.75 -20.84
N SER A 179 -5.77 -10.18 -20.09
CA SER A 179 -5.20 -10.79 -18.90
C SER A 179 -6.02 -10.38 -17.70
N ASP A 180 -6.26 -11.30 -16.77
CA ASP A 180 -6.74 -10.93 -15.43
C ASP A 180 -5.79 -9.87 -14.87
N VAL A 181 -6.28 -8.63 -14.79
CA VAL A 181 -5.59 -7.57 -14.08
C VAL A 181 -5.45 -8.06 -12.66
N ARG A 182 -4.21 -8.27 -12.22
CA ARG A 182 -3.96 -8.87 -10.94
C ARG A 182 -4.35 -7.87 -9.86
N THR A 183 -5.25 -8.29 -8.98
CA THR A 183 -5.69 -7.50 -7.83
C THR A 183 -5.21 -8.14 -6.55
N SER A 184 -4.97 -7.31 -5.54
CA SER A 184 -4.69 -7.78 -4.19
C SER A 184 -5.84 -8.69 -3.72
N TYR A 185 -5.54 -9.89 -3.23
CA TYR A 185 -6.59 -10.73 -2.62
C TYR A 185 -7.06 -10.19 -1.26
N LEU A 186 -6.43 -9.13 -0.73
CA LEU A 186 -6.83 -8.47 0.51
C LEU A 186 -7.75 -7.26 0.25
N SER A 187 -7.27 -6.29 -0.54
CA SER A 187 -8.00 -5.05 -0.80
C SER A 187 -8.88 -5.10 -2.06
N LEU A 188 -8.67 -6.09 -2.94
CA LEU A 188 -9.24 -6.18 -4.29
C LEU A 188 -8.82 -5.04 -5.23
N GLN A 189 -7.82 -4.24 -4.85
CA GLN A 189 -7.29 -3.15 -5.67
C GLN A 189 -6.22 -3.68 -6.63
N SER A 190 -6.20 -3.14 -7.85
CA SER A 190 -5.13 -3.38 -8.83
C SER A 190 -3.93 -2.48 -8.53
N ALA A 191 -2.81 -2.73 -9.22
CA ALA A 191 -1.64 -1.85 -9.13
C ALA A 191 -1.97 -0.42 -9.58
N TRP A 192 -2.78 -0.26 -10.63
CA TRP A 192 -3.23 1.05 -11.08
C TRP A 192 -4.08 1.77 -10.04
N ASP A 193 -4.93 1.05 -9.31
CA ASP A 193 -5.72 1.62 -8.22
C ASP A 193 -4.81 2.14 -7.09
N HIS A 194 -3.79 1.37 -6.71
CA HIS A 194 -2.80 1.80 -5.72
C HIS A 194 -1.99 3.01 -6.19
N LEU A 195 -1.51 3.03 -7.44
CA LEU A 195 -0.75 4.16 -7.98
C LEU A 195 -1.61 5.43 -8.04
N ARG A 196 -2.89 5.30 -8.39
CA ARG A 196 -3.84 6.40 -8.34
C ARG A 196 -4.10 6.88 -6.93
N GLU A 197 -4.29 5.95 -5.99
CA GLU A 197 -4.47 6.24 -4.57
C GLU A 197 -3.29 7.04 -4.02
N TRP A 198 -2.06 6.71 -4.41
CA TRP A 198 -0.88 7.53 -4.12
C TRP A 198 -1.00 8.95 -4.67
N CYS A 199 -1.39 9.10 -5.94
CA CYS A 199 -1.55 10.41 -6.57
C CYS A 199 -2.55 11.31 -5.83
N ASP A 200 -3.62 10.73 -5.31
CA ASP A 200 -4.71 11.44 -4.64
C ASP A 200 -4.43 11.67 -3.15
N ALA A 201 -3.77 10.73 -2.48
CA ALA A 201 -3.55 10.75 -1.04
C ALA A 201 -2.25 11.43 -0.60
N ALA A 202 -1.23 11.50 -1.47
CA ALA A 202 0.09 12.05 -1.13
C ALA A 202 0.01 13.47 -0.51
N GLY A 203 -0.83 14.34 -1.07
CA GLY A 203 -0.99 15.72 -0.60
C GLY A 203 -1.61 15.87 0.79
N THR A 204 -2.27 14.83 1.30
CA THR A 204 -2.95 14.85 2.61
C THR A 204 -2.32 13.91 3.63
N ALA A 205 -1.26 13.17 3.26
CA ALA A 205 -0.61 12.20 4.14
C ALA A 205 -0.15 12.81 5.47
N ALA A 206 0.40 14.03 5.45
CA ALA A 206 0.87 14.73 6.65
C ALA A 206 -0.25 15.05 7.66
N GLN A 207 -1.50 15.12 7.22
CA GLN A 207 -2.65 15.37 8.10
C GLN A 207 -3.10 14.11 8.86
N HIS A 208 -2.69 12.93 8.38
CA HIS A 208 -3.22 11.65 8.84
C HIS A 208 -2.15 10.73 9.46
N CYS A 209 -0.90 10.86 9.01
CA CYS A 209 0.21 10.01 9.42
C CYS A 209 1.03 10.67 10.52
N HIS A 210 1.24 9.97 11.63
CA HIS A 210 2.06 10.45 12.75
C HIS A 210 3.29 9.56 12.99
N THR A 211 3.38 8.45 12.26
CA THR A 211 4.51 7.52 12.27
C THR A 211 4.81 7.08 10.83
N GLU A 212 6.03 6.58 10.58
CA GLU A 212 6.39 5.95 9.29
C GLU A 212 5.48 4.75 8.99
N TYR A 213 5.07 4.06 10.05
CA TYR A 213 4.14 2.95 9.95
C TYR A 213 2.72 3.38 9.53
N ASP A 214 2.24 4.52 10.04
CA ASP A 214 0.98 5.10 9.55
C ASP A 214 1.09 5.41 8.06
N LEU A 215 2.23 5.93 7.61
CA LEU A 215 2.47 6.24 6.21
C LEU A 215 2.42 4.98 5.33
N LEU A 216 2.98 3.85 5.78
CA LEU A 216 2.91 2.56 5.08
C LEU A 216 1.48 1.97 5.01
N ILE A 217 0.66 2.15 6.04
CA ILE A 217 -0.76 1.74 6.01
C ILE A 217 -1.57 2.67 5.13
N TYR A 218 -1.24 3.97 5.16
CA TYR A 218 -1.94 4.99 4.41
C TYR A 218 -1.68 4.82 2.91
N LEU A 219 -0.40 4.73 2.54
CA LEU A 219 0.07 4.55 1.16
C LEU A 219 0.57 3.10 0.98
N GLY A 220 -0.27 2.27 0.39
CA GLY A 220 0.07 0.88 0.06
C GLY A 220 0.69 0.74 -1.33
N ALA A 221 1.40 -0.36 -1.55
CA ALA A 221 1.84 -0.81 -2.86
C ALA A 221 1.39 -2.26 -3.06
N LEU A 222 1.17 -2.64 -4.32
CA LEU A 222 0.89 -4.01 -4.68
C LEU A 222 2.22 -4.79 -4.75
N GLY A 223 2.27 -5.97 -4.14
CA GLY A 223 3.44 -6.83 -4.13
C GLY A 223 3.09 -8.32 -4.12
N HIS A 224 4.11 -9.15 -4.25
CA HIS A 224 3.98 -10.60 -4.23
C HIS A 224 4.41 -11.14 -2.87
N PRO A 225 3.58 -11.96 -2.18
CA PRO A 225 3.98 -12.58 -0.94
C PRO A 225 5.25 -13.42 -1.10
N ILE A 226 6.17 -13.29 -0.15
CA ILE A 226 7.41 -14.05 -0.13
C ILE A 226 7.53 -14.88 1.15
N GLU A 227 8.08 -16.07 0.99
CA GLU A 227 8.52 -16.90 2.12
C GLU A 227 10.01 -16.65 2.31
N VAL A 228 10.39 -16.19 3.51
CA VAL A 228 11.77 -15.85 3.83
C VAL A 228 12.33 -16.81 4.87
N GLU A 229 13.53 -17.32 4.61
CA GLU A 229 14.34 -18.05 5.59
C GLU A 229 15.23 -17.02 6.31
N ARG A 230 14.83 -16.63 7.52
CA ARG A 230 15.61 -15.74 8.38
C ARG A 230 16.72 -16.54 9.07
N ARG A 231 17.95 -16.06 8.99
CA ARG A 231 19.11 -16.62 9.71
C ARG A 231 19.37 -15.78 10.96
N ALA A 232 20.14 -16.31 11.91
CA ALA A 232 20.58 -15.52 13.07
C ALA A 232 21.30 -14.22 12.63
N ALA A 233 22.04 -14.26 11.52
CA ALA A 233 22.67 -13.10 10.91
C ALA A 233 21.69 -12.03 10.39
N THR A 234 20.44 -12.39 10.10
CA THR A 234 19.41 -11.44 9.62
C THR A 234 19.04 -10.39 10.69
N GLN A 235 19.41 -10.63 11.96
CA GLN A 235 19.29 -9.62 13.02
C GLN A 235 20.32 -8.49 12.89
N MET A 236 21.47 -8.77 12.26
CA MET A 236 22.55 -7.79 12.04
C MET A 236 22.53 -7.20 10.64
N ASP A 237 22.10 -7.98 9.65
CA ASP A 237 21.91 -7.55 8.26
C ASP A 237 20.52 -7.97 7.77
N PRO A 238 19.54 -7.06 7.69
CA PRO A 238 18.20 -7.40 7.24
C PRO A 238 18.18 -7.93 5.80
N TYR A 239 19.21 -7.64 4.99
CA TYR A 239 19.33 -8.13 3.61
C TYR A 239 19.90 -9.54 3.53
N ALA A 240 20.45 -10.09 4.62
CA ALA A 240 20.91 -11.48 4.72
C ALA A 240 19.73 -12.48 4.89
N MET A 241 18.57 -12.16 4.33
CA MET A 241 17.41 -13.05 4.24
C MET A 241 17.45 -13.81 2.92
N ARG A 242 17.04 -15.09 2.95
CA ARG A 242 16.89 -15.89 1.72
C ARG A 242 15.42 -16.01 1.38
N VAL A 243 15.03 -15.56 0.20
CA VAL A 243 13.69 -15.82 -0.33
C VAL A 243 13.61 -17.26 -0.80
N ALA A 244 12.83 -18.08 -0.09
CA ALA A 244 12.61 -19.49 -0.41
C ALA A 244 11.55 -19.66 -1.50
N ARG A 245 10.54 -18.78 -1.51
CA ARG A 245 9.42 -18.84 -2.46
C ARG A 245 8.81 -17.46 -2.69
N ILE A 246 8.33 -17.24 -3.91
CA ILE A 246 7.50 -16.09 -4.29
C ILE A 246 6.12 -16.62 -4.69
N ARG A 247 5.06 -16.01 -4.17
CA ARG A 247 3.67 -16.37 -4.41
C ARG A 247 3.07 -15.60 -5.58
N THR A 248 2.12 -16.21 -6.28
CA THR A 248 1.59 -15.67 -7.53
C THR A 248 0.43 -14.71 -7.31
N ALA A 249 -0.41 -14.96 -6.30
CA ALA A 249 -1.50 -14.05 -5.96
C ALA A 249 -0.93 -12.83 -5.24
N PRO A 250 -1.09 -11.60 -5.76
CA PRO A 250 -0.52 -10.43 -5.13
C PRO A 250 -1.34 -10.03 -3.90
N ALA A 251 -0.69 -9.31 -3.00
CA ALA A 251 -1.29 -8.65 -1.85
C ALA A 251 -0.80 -7.20 -1.80
N ASP A 252 -1.50 -6.34 -1.06
CA ASP A 252 -1.07 -4.96 -0.85
C ASP A 252 -0.45 -4.77 0.53
N THR A 253 0.62 -3.96 0.58
CA THR A 253 1.39 -3.72 1.79
C THR A 253 0.56 -3.05 2.89
N ALA A 254 -0.39 -2.19 2.52
CA ALA A 254 -1.26 -1.50 3.47
C ALA A 254 -2.18 -2.45 4.23
N SER A 255 -2.91 -3.31 3.50
CA SER A 255 -3.83 -4.29 4.10
C SER A 255 -3.07 -5.36 4.87
N LEU A 256 -1.94 -5.84 4.36
CA LEU A 256 -1.09 -6.78 5.08
C LEU A 256 -0.56 -6.17 6.40
N SER A 257 -0.05 -4.94 6.36
CA SER A 257 0.42 -4.22 7.55
C SER A 257 -0.70 -4.05 8.59
N CYS A 258 -1.92 -3.77 8.13
CA CYS A 258 -3.09 -3.69 9.01
C CYS A 258 -3.40 -5.05 9.67
N ALA A 259 -3.38 -6.14 8.90
CA ALA A 259 -3.67 -7.48 9.38
C ALA A 259 -2.60 -8.00 10.37
N LEU A 260 -1.32 -7.88 10.03
CA LEU A 260 -0.21 -8.35 10.86
C LEU A 260 -0.17 -7.65 12.23
N ARG A 261 -0.43 -6.34 12.28
CA ARG A 261 -0.55 -5.61 13.56
C ARG A 261 -1.75 -6.01 14.38
N SER A 262 -2.80 -6.48 13.73
CA SER A 262 -3.99 -6.99 14.39
C SER A 262 -3.82 -8.45 14.83
N GLU A 263 -2.60 -9.00 14.73
CA GLU A 263 -2.28 -10.40 15.04
C GLU A 263 -3.14 -11.39 14.23
N GLN A 264 -3.61 -10.95 13.05
CA GLN A 264 -4.41 -11.78 12.14
C GLN A 264 -3.49 -12.43 11.11
N PRO A 265 -3.42 -13.77 11.05
CA PRO A 265 -2.64 -14.45 10.04
C PRO A 265 -3.27 -14.21 8.66
N VAL A 266 -2.47 -13.77 7.71
CA VAL A 266 -2.84 -13.67 6.29
C VAL A 266 -2.28 -14.88 5.57
N VAL A 267 -3.11 -15.67 4.91
CA VAL A 267 -2.66 -16.82 4.11
C VAL A 267 -3.03 -16.56 2.65
N PRO A 268 -2.14 -16.83 1.68
CA PRO A 268 -2.47 -16.71 0.27
C PRO A 268 -3.63 -17.63 -0.13
N PRO A 269 -4.42 -17.28 -1.16
CA PRO A 269 -5.53 -18.11 -1.63
C PRO A 269 -5.07 -19.48 -2.17
N GLU A 270 -3.85 -19.57 -2.68
CA GLU A 270 -3.21 -20.84 -3.05
C GLU A 270 -2.78 -21.72 -1.85
N GLY A 271 -2.95 -21.23 -0.61
CA GLY A 271 -2.56 -21.91 0.62
C GLY A 271 -1.07 -21.82 0.94
N GLY A 272 -0.70 -22.31 2.13
CA GLY A 272 0.69 -22.36 2.60
C GLY A 272 0.89 -21.68 3.96
N ALA A 273 2.10 -21.18 4.18
CA ALA A 273 2.44 -20.43 5.38
C ALA A 273 1.75 -19.06 5.40
N ALA A 274 1.61 -18.49 6.59
CA ALA A 274 1.17 -17.12 6.73
C ALA A 274 2.19 -16.17 6.07
N VAL A 275 1.69 -15.15 5.40
CA VAL A 275 2.51 -14.13 4.75
C VAL A 275 3.24 -13.31 5.81
N GLU A 276 4.55 -13.29 5.72
CA GLU A 276 5.41 -12.48 6.59
C GLU A 276 5.87 -11.19 5.92
N ASP A 277 6.03 -11.21 4.59
CA ASP A 277 6.61 -10.11 3.84
C ASP A 277 6.13 -10.12 2.37
N LEU A 278 6.26 -8.98 1.70
CA LEU A 278 5.91 -8.79 0.29
C LEU A 278 7.10 -8.27 -0.51
N LEU A 279 7.30 -8.81 -1.70
CA LEU A 279 8.18 -8.26 -2.71
C LEU A 279 7.39 -7.31 -3.62
N VAL A 280 7.63 -6.02 -3.49
CA VAL A 280 7.09 -5.00 -4.40
C VAL A 280 7.94 -4.98 -5.67
N LEU A 281 7.28 -5.08 -6.82
CA LEU A 281 7.94 -5.13 -8.13
C LEU A 281 7.46 -3.97 -9.00
N VAL A 282 8.31 -3.57 -9.95
CA VAL A 282 7.91 -2.66 -11.02
C VAL A 282 6.84 -3.35 -11.87
N ASP A 283 5.68 -2.71 -11.98
CA ASP A 283 4.57 -3.21 -12.78
C ASP A 283 4.88 -3.00 -14.28
N PRO A 284 4.89 -4.06 -15.11
CA PRO A 284 5.14 -3.91 -16.54
C PRO A 284 4.05 -3.12 -17.28
N ASP A 285 2.83 -3.07 -16.75
CA ASP A 285 1.71 -2.31 -17.30
C ASP A 285 1.71 -0.84 -16.82
N ALA A 286 2.52 -0.48 -15.82
CA ALA A 286 2.76 0.89 -15.39
C ALA A 286 4.23 1.12 -14.94
N PRO A 287 5.21 0.96 -15.84
CA PRO A 287 6.62 0.84 -15.47
C PRO A 287 7.26 2.14 -14.99
N ARG A 288 6.77 3.31 -15.43
CA ARG A 288 7.30 4.61 -15.00
C ARG A 288 6.75 4.97 -13.63
N ALA A 289 5.44 4.79 -13.45
CA ALA A 289 4.77 5.11 -12.19
C ALA A 289 5.17 4.15 -11.07
N SER A 290 5.15 2.84 -11.33
CA SER A 290 5.51 1.83 -10.32
C SER A 290 6.96 1.94 -9.85
N ARG A 291 7.90 2.33 -10.73
CA ARG A 291 9.29 2.58 -10.34
C ARG A 291 9.47 3.72 -9.35
N LEU A 292 8.55 4.69 -9.34
CA LEU A 292 8.63 5.82 -8.40
C LEU A 292 8.19 5.45 -6.98
N VAL A 293 7.45 4.34 -6.81
CA VAL A 293 6.90 3.90 -5.52
C VAL A 293 7.48 2.59 -5.00
N ALA A 294 8.27 1.88 -5.83
CA ALA A 294 8.98 0.64 -5.48
C ALA A 294 10.39 0.95 -4.97
#